data_AF-A0A101JGQ4-F1
#
_entry.id   AF-A0A101JGQ4-F1
#
_cell.length_a   1.000
_cell.length_b   1.000
_cell.length_c   1.000
_cell.angle_alpha   90.00
_cell.angle_beta   90.00
_cell.angle_gamma   90.00
#
_symmetry.space_group_name_H-M   'P 1'
#
loop_
_entity.id
_entity.type
_entity.pdbx_description
1 polymer ?
#
loop_
_entity_poly.entity_id
_entity_poly.type
_entity_poly.pdbx_seq_one_letter_code
_entity_poly.pdbx_strand_id
1 'polypeptide(L)'
;MWPDGYYVTYNMFTAGPQPRTGLGSKVCALDRARMLTGAAATQQCFDVNIDGFIPADLDGSTPPPAGAPNVQVAPRLSNTTLAYTKYHVDWGNPAQSTVTGGAINVAPYTVACAGQPRLTCVPQGGTTQQLETFSERMMYRLAYRNYGIHESLVVNHSINAGTSVGVRWYELRLVGGDPVVHQQGTYAPDGTFRWMGSVAQDRAGNIALGYSQSSSTTHPSIRFTGRLANDPLGEMTLGETIVITGGGSQIGSARWGDYTSMAVDPDDDCKMWYTNQYIPADGVANWHTRIASFTLPTCLSSS
;
A
#
# COMPACT_ATOMS: atom_id res chain seq x y z
N MET A 1 8.67 8.62 2.68
CA MET A 1 9.48 9.83 2.96
C MET A 1 9.01 10.41 4.28
N TRP A 2 9.94 10.71 5.18
CA TRP A 2 9.65 11.37 6.46
C TRP A 2 10.63 12.54 6.65
N PRO A 3 10.28 13.61 7.39
CA PRO A 3 11.13 14.82 7.44
C PRO A 3 12.52 14.61 8.05
N ASP A 4 12.64 13.73 9.04
CA ASP A 4 13.87 13.48 9.80
C ASP A 4 14.74 12.34 9.25
N GLY A 5 14.24 11.55 8.29
CA GLY A 5 14.94 10.37 7.79
C GLY A 5 14.22 9.65 6.65
N TYR A 6 14.97 8.80 5.95
CA TYR A 6 14.37 7.83 5.02
C TYR A 6 14.18 6.51 5.74
N TYR A 7 12.94 6.06 5.84
CA TYR A 7 12.60 4.82 6.52
C TYR A 7 12.45 3.70 5.51
N VAL A 8 13.01 2.54 5.85
CA VAL A 8 13.05 1.35 5.02
C VAL A 8 12.92 0.11 5.89
N THR A 9 12.36 -0.95 5.33
CA THR A 9 12.19 -2.23 6.01
C THR A 9 12.84 -3.34 5.20
N TYR A 10 13.33 -4.36 5.90
CA TYR A 10 14.04 -5.48 5.29
C TYR A 10 13.52 -6.80 5.83
N ASN A 11 13.21 -7.73 4.94
CA ASN A 11 13.17 -9.15 5.28
C ASN A 11 14.60 -9.69 5.15
N MET A 12 15.18 -10.16 6.25
CA MET A 12 16.58 -10.57 6.32
C MET A 12 16.72 -12.07 6.01
N PHE A 13 17.78 -12.43 5.30
CA PHE A 13 18.07 -13.81 4.92
C PHE A 13 19.55 -14.13 5.08
N THR A 14 19.88 -15.41 5.26
CA THR A 14 21.27 -15.87 5.20
C THR A 14 21.93 -15.55 3.85
N ALA A 15 23.24 -15.31 3.89
CA ALA A 15 24.04 -15.18 2.68
C ALA A 15 24.27 -16.57 2.06
N GLY A 16 24.30 -16.66 0.72
CA GLY A 16 24.59 -17.90 -0.01
C GLY A 16 23.57 -18.24 -1.12
N PRO A 17 23.75 -19.40 -1.79
CA PRO A 17 22.81 -19.89 -2.79
C PRO A 17 21.45 -20.25 -2.18
N GLN A 18 20.40 -20.28 -3.01
CA GLN A 18 19.05 -20.64 -2.58
C GLN A 18 18.94 -22.15 -2.23
N PRO A 19 18.07 -22.54 -1.28
CA PRO A 19 17.16 -21.69 -0.51
C PRO A 19 17.84 -20.96 0.65
N ARG A 20 17.55 -19.67 0.83
CA ARG A 20 18.06 -18.89 1.97
C ARG A 20 17.15 -19.01 3.18
N THR A 21 17.72 -19.01 4.38
CA THR A 21 16.99 -19.07 5.65
C THR A 21 16.62 -17.66 6.09
N GLY A 22 15.37 -17.44 6.50
CA GLY A 22 14.93 -16.16 7.06
C GLY A 22 15.60 -15.87 8.41
N LEU A 23 16.05 -14.63 8.60
CA LEU A 23 16.71 -14.13 9.81
C LEU A 23 15.83 -13.12 10.57
N GLY A 24 14.54 -13.03 10.22
CA GLY A 24 13.60 -12.04 10.74
C GLY A 24 13.58 -10.76 9.92
N SER A 25 13.00 -9.72 10.48
CA SER A 25 12.83 -8.43 9.81
C SER A 25 13.51 -7.30 10.55
N LYS A 26 13.91 -6.28 9.80
CA LYS A 26 14.48 -5.04 10.34
C LYS A 26 13.70 -3.84 9.87
N VAL A 27 13.54 -2.86 10.76
CA VAL A 27 13.11 -1.50 10.43
C VAL A 27 14.30 -0.59 10.59
N CYS A 28 14.57 0.27 9.60
CA CYS A 28 15.74 1.11 9.57
C CYS A 28 15.42 2.53 9.14
N ALA A 29 16.19 3.48 9.65
CA ALA A 29 16.21 4.87 9.21
C ALA A 29 17.58 5.18 8.59
N LEU A 30 17.59 5.93 7.49
CA LEU A 30 18.81 6.47 6.85
C LEU A 30 18.85 7.99 6.99
N ASP A 31 20.06 8.54 7.20
CA ASP A 31 20.30 9.97 7.42
C ASP A 31 20.00 10.79 6.16
N ARG A 32 18.78 11.34 6.12
CA ARG A 32 18.28 12.14 5.01
C ARG A 32 19.15 13.38 4.74
N ALA A 33 19.58 14.09 5.79
CA ALA A 33 20.32 15.34 5.65
C ALA A 33 21.69 15.12 4.97
N ARG A 34 22.36 14.01 5.32
CA ARG A 34 23.59 13.59 4.64
C ARG A 34 23.33 13.12 3.22
N MET A 35 22.30 12.29 3.00
CA MET A 35 21.98 11.77 1.67
C MET A 35 21.66 12.88 0.66
N LEU A 36 20.93 13.92 1.06
CA LEU A 36 20.58 15.04 0.18
C LEU A 36 21.79 15.86 -0.30
N THR A 37 22.88 15.85 0.46
CA THR A 37 24.12 16.56 0.12
C THR A 37 25.16 15.65 -0.53
N GLY A 38 24.83 14.38 -0.79
CA GLY A 38 25.77 13.38 -1.30
C GLY A 38 26.87 12.99 -0.30
N ALA A 39 26.70 13.33 0.98
CA ALA A 39 27.65 12.98 2.02
C ALA A 39 27.47 11.52 2.47
N ALA A 40 28.50 10.96 3.11
CA ALA A 40 28.38 9.67 3.79
C ALA A 40 27.25 9.73 4.83
N ALA A 41 26.27 8.84 4.70
CA ALA A 41 25.10 8.73 5.55
C ALA A 41 25.19 7.48 6.42
N THR A 42 24.63 7.56 7.62
CA THR A 42 24.51 6.42 8.53
C THR A 42 23.12 5.80 8.44
N GLN A 43 23.02 4.55 8.86
CA GLN A 43 21.78 3.82 8.99
C GLN A 43 21.66 3.32 10.43
N GLN A 44 20.49 3.51 11.03
CA GLN A 44 20.13 2.93 12.32
C GLN A 44 19.03 1.89 12.09
N CYS A 45 19.12 0.74 12.76
CA CYS A 45 18.20 -0.39 12.54
C CYS A 45 17.80 -1.06 13.84
N PHE A 46 16.56 -1.53 13.88
CA PHE A 46 16.02 -2.38 14.94
C PHE A 46 15.48 -3.67 14.36
N ASP A 47 15.69 -4.77 15.09
CA ASP A 47 15.03 -6.04 14.79
C ASP A 47 13.55 -5.98 15.19
N VAL A 48 12.69 -6.50 14.32
CA VAL A 48 11.25 -6.65 14.55
C VAL A 48 10.83 -8.09 14.27
N ASN A 49 9.80 -8.54 14.96
CA ASN A 49 9.30 -9.92 14.87
C ASN A 49 8.12 -10.11 13.89
N ILE A 50 7.83 -9.08 13.09
CA ILE A 50 6.76 -9.10 12.08
C ILE A 50 7.37 -8.61 10.76
N ASP A 51 7.14 -9.40 9.72
CA ASP A 51 7.59 -9.10 8.36
C ASP A 51 6.60 -8.19 7.64
N GLY A 52 7.09 -7.48 6.63
CA GLY A 52 6.22 -6.73 5.71
C GLY A 52 5.68 -5.41 6.27
N PHE A 53 6.36 -4.80 7.24
CA PHE A 53 6.12 -3.40 7.58
C PHE A 53 6.37 -2.53 6.36
N ILE A 54 5.43 -1.63 6.08
CA ILE A 54 5.61 -0.53 5.13
C ILE A 54 5.61 0.80 5.90
N PRO A 55 6.66 1.64 5.71
CA PRO A 55 6.78 2.90 6.43
C PRO A 55 5.85 3.97 5.87
N ALA A 56 5.41 4.89 6.73
CA ALA A 56 4.59 6.02 6.33
C ALA A 56 5.36 6.92 5.34
N ASP A 57 4.63 7.40 4.35
CA ASP A 57 5.13 8.26 3.30
C ASP A 57 4.34 9.56 3.27
N LEU A 58 5.01 10.67 3.60
CA LEU A 58 4.42 11.99 3.72
C LEU A 58 3.94 12.53 2.37
N ASP A 59 2.65 12.83 2.32
CA ASP A 59 1.98 13.63 1.30
C ASP A 59 1.70 15.05 1.78
N GLY A 60 1.87 15.99 0.84
CA GLY A 60 1.58 17.40 1.03
C GLY A 60 2.66 18.18 1.77
N SER A 61 2.43 19.48 1.85
CA SER A 61 3.41 20.43 2.39
C SER A 61 3.40 20.53 3.92
N THR A 62 2.36 20.05 4.58
CA THR A 62 2.24 20.11 6.05
C THR A 62 2.97 18.90 6.65
N PRO A 63 4.12 19.08 7.31
CA PRO A 63 4.85 17.97 7.88
C PRO A 63 4.12 17.40 9.10
N PRO A 64 4.46 16.16 9.52
CA PRO A 64 4.13 15.68 10.86
C PRO A 64 4.71 16.61 11.94
N PRO A 65 4.16 16.57 13.19
CA PRO A 65 4.72 17.31 14.31
C PRO A 65 6.22 17.07 14.48
N ALA A 66 6.96 18.10 14.92
CA ALA A 66 8.40 17.97 15.12
C ALA A 66 8.74 16.83 16.08
N GLY A 67 9.64 15.93 15.67
CA GLY A 67 10.04 14.75 16.43
C GLY A 67 9.04 13.58 16.38
N ALA A 68 7.95 13.70 15.62
CA ALA A 68 6.99 12.61 15.45
C ALA A 68 7.66 11.37 14.83
N PRO A 69 7.48 10.18 15.43
CA PRO A 69 8.02 8.95 14.88
C PRO A 69 7.38 8.59 13.54
N ASN A 70 8.11 7.91 12.66
CA ASN A 70 7.53 7.33 11.46
C ASN A 70 6.68 6.11 11.84
N VAL A 71 5.39 6.17 11.53
CA VAL A 71 4.46 5.04 11.72
C VAL A 71 4.67 4.04 10.59
N GLN A 72 4.72 2.75 10.89
CA GLN A 72 4.82 1.68 9.91
C GLN A 72 3.73 0.67 10.17
N VAL A 73 3.15 0.08 9.12
CA VAL A 73 2.04 -0.88 9.24
C VAL A 73 2.41 -2.18 8.54
N ALA A 74 2.08 -3.31 9.16
CA ALA A 74 2.25 -4.65 8.63
C ALA A 74 0.94 -5.44 8.80
N PRO A 75 0.72 -6.50 8.00
CA PRO A 75 -0.33 -7.45 8.31
C PRO A 75 0.02 -8.24 9.59
N ARG A 76 -0.95 -8.94 10.15
CA ARG A 76 -0.73 -9.93 11.22
C ARG A 76 -1.25 -11.29 10.79
N LEU A 77 -0.81 -12.34 11.49
CA LEU A 77 -1.43 -13.67 11.40
C LEU A 77 -2.90 -13.66 11.86
N SER A 78 -3.24 -12.71 12.74
CA SER A 78 -4.63 -12.43 13.12
C SER A 78 -5.34 -11.69 12.00
N ASN A 79 -6.56 -12.13 11.68
CA ASN A 79 -7.42 -11.49 10.69
C ASN A 79 -8.32 -10.39 11.28
N THR A 80 -8.11 -10.01 12.54
CA THR A 80 -8.84 -8.94 13.25
C THR A 80 -7.94 -7.78 13.64
N THR A 81 -6.65 -7.86 13.32
CA THR A 81 -5.69 -6.81 13.65
C THR A 81 -4.69 -6.55 12.53
N LEU A 82 -4.15 -5.33 12.50
CA LEU A 82 -2.90 -4.99 11.83
C LEU A 82 -1.81 -4.77 12.87
N ALA A 83 -0.55 -4.93 12.51
CA ALA A 83 0.57 -4.51 13.34
C ALA A 83 0.97 -3.09 12.98
N TYR A 84 1.41 -2.33 13.98
CA TYR A 84 2.09 -1.08 13.72
C TYR A 84 3.35 -0.94 14.58
N THR A 85 4.30 -0.17 14.06
CA THR A 85 5.43 0.36 14.83
C THR A 85 5.51 1.88 14.67
N LYS A 86 6.14 2.53 15.64
CA LYS A 86 6.49 3.96 15.64
C LYS A 86 8.00 4.02 15.80
N TYR A 87 8.70 4.44 14.76
CA TYR A 87 10.15 4.56 14.77
C TYR A 87 10.57 6.02 14.88
N HIS A 88 11.03 6.41 16.07
CA HIS A 88 11.75 7.66 16.31
C HIS A 88 13.27 7.44 16.15
N VAL A 89 13.91 8.18 15.24
CA VAL A 89 15.36 8.16 15.08
C VAL A 89 15.97 9.39 15.75
N ASP A 90 17.03 9.19 16.52
CA ASP A 90 17.89 10.24 17.04
C ASP A 90 19.27 10.15 16.41
N TRP A 91 19.57 11.11 15.52
CA TRP A 91 20.86 11.18 14.83
C TRP A 91 21.99 11.73 15.70
N GLY A 92 21.66 12.51 16.74
CA GLY A 92 22.63 13.07 17.68
C GLY A 92 23.06 12.05 18.74
N ASN A 93 22.13 11.19 19.15
CA ASN A 93 22.37 10.11 20.10
C ASN A 93 21.61 8.84 19.67
N PRO A 94 22.26 7.93 18.90
CA PRO A 94 21.61 6.69 18.44
C PRO A 94 21.03 5.81 19.56
N ALA A 95 21.51 5.94 20.81
CA ALA A 95 20.97 5.20 21.95
C ALA A 95 19.59 5.72 22.42
N GLN A 96 19.15 6.89 21.94
CA GLN A 96 17.82 7.47 22.19
C GLN A 96 16.83 7.18 21.05
N SER A 97 17.26 6.52 19.97
CA SER A 97 16.36 6.00 18.96
C SER A 97 15.45 4.93 19.55
N THR A 98 14.17 4.94 19.19
CA THR A 98 13.19 3.99 19.73
C THR A 98 12.30 3.41 18.64
N VAL A 99 11.97 2.14 18.80
CA VAL A 99 10.89 1.46 18.07
C VAL A 99 9.90 0.95 19.09
N THR A 100 8.71 1.53 19.07
CA THR A 100 7.55 1.07 19.85
C THR A 100 6.48 0.55 18.91
N GLY A 101 5.46 -0.16 19.40
CA GLY A 101 4.44 -0.69 18.51
C GLY A 101 3.30 -1.40 19.22
N GLY A 102 2.36 -1.88 18.44
CA GLY A 102 1.15 -2.51 18.96
C GLY A 102 0.31 -3.19 17.88
N ALA A 103 -0.98 -3.23 18.13
CA ALA A 103 -1.98 -3.75 17.20
C ALA A 103 -3.07 -2.72 16.96
N ILE A 104 -3.52 -2.63 15.71
CA ILE A 104 -4.69 -1.84 15.31
C ILE A 104 -5.85 -2.83 15.17
N ASN A 105 -6.90 -2.67 15.95
CA ASN A 105 -8.12 -3.48 15.76
C ASN A 105 -8.80 -3.07 14.46
N VAL A 106 -9.13 -4.06 13.62
CA VAL A 106 -9.82 -3.87 12.34
C VAL A 106 -10.99 -4.84 12.23
N ALA A 107 -11.98 -4.53 11.38
CA ALA A 107 -13.04 -5.51 11.13
C ALA A 107 -12.45 -6.78 10.48
N PRO A 108 -12.96 -7.97 10.85
CA PRO A 108 -12.42 -9.24 10.39
C PRO A 108 -12.27 -9.32 8.86
N TYR A 109 -11.25 -10.02 8.41
CA TYR A 109 -11.04 -10.34 7.00
C TYR A 109 -10.58 -11.79 6.81
N THR A 110 -10.36 -12.21 5.58
CA THR A 110 -9.73 -13.50 5.28
C THR A 110 -8.72 -13.27 4.18
N VAL A 111 -7.52 -13.84 4.33
CA VAL A 111 -6.46 -13.75 3.32
C VAL A 111 -7.00 -14.32 2.00
N ALA A 112 -6.86 -13.56 0.91
CA ALA A 112 -7.28 -14.03 -0.41
C ALA A 112 -6.48 -15.28 -0.82
N CYS A 113 -7.11 -16.21 -1.52
CA CYS A 113 -6.47 -17.43 -2.02
C CYS A 113 -5.75 -18.27 -0.95
N ALA A 114 -6.19 -18.20 0.31
CA ALA A 114 -5.56 -18.95 1.40
C ALA A 114 -5.56 -20.46 1.11
N GLY A 115 -4.43 -21.12 1.38
CA GLY A 115 -4.23 -22.54 1.09
C GLY A 115 -3.80 -22.85 -0.35
N GLN A 116 -3.81 -21.89 -1.27
CA GLN A 116 -3.27 -22.07 -2.62
C GLN A 116 -1.75 -21.84 -2.63
N PRO A 117 -0.98 -22.59 -3.46
CA PRO A 117 0.43 -22.31 -3.67
C PRO A 117 0.65 -20.85 -4.09
N ARG A 118 1.52 -20.15 -3.34
CA ARG A 118 1.83 -18.71 -3.55
C ARG A 118 0.61 -17.78 -3.51
N LEU A 119 -0.52 -18.21 -2.92
CA LEU A 119 -1.79 -17.47 -2.93
C LEU A 119 -2.27 -17.18 -4.37
N THR A 120 -2.11 -18.16 -5.25
CA THR A 120 -2.50 -18.08 -6.65
C THR A 120 -3.97 -18.48 -6.81
N CYS A 121 -4.85 -17.54 -7.18
CA CYS A 121 -6.23 -17.90 -7.53
C CYS A 121 -6.95 -16.92 -8.48
N VAL A 122 -6.29 -15.85 -8.92
CA VAL A 122 -6.92 -14.84 -9.78
C VAL A 122 -7.01 -15.38 -11.22
N PRO A 123 -8.21 -15.54 -11.80
CA PRO A 123 -8.36 -16.02 -13.17
C PRO A 123 -8.06 -14.93 -14.21
N GLN A 124 -7.75 -15.36 -15.43
CA GLN A 124 -7.49 -14.49 -16.59
C GLN A 124 -8.21 -15.05 -17.84
N GLY A 125 -8.65 -14.18 -18.74
CA GLY A 125 -9.25 -14.57 -20.02
C GLY A 125 -8.30 -15.38 -20.92
N GLY A 126 -8.82 -16.38 -21.62
CA GLY A 126 -8.07 -17.13 -22.64
C GLY A 126 -7.04 -18.13 -22.12
N THR A 127 -6.95 -18.36 -20.81
CA THR A 127 -5.99 -19.30 -20.21
C THR A 127 -6.51 -19.92 -18.92
N THR A 128 -5.93 -21.06 -18.51
CA THR A 128 -6.11 -21.65 -17.17
C THR A 128 -5.06 -21.18 -16.16
N GLN A 129 -4.03 -20.45 -16.60
CA GLN A 129 -3.03 -19.84 -15.72
C GLN A 129 -3.69 -18.80 -14.83
N GLN A 130 -3.54 -18.97 -13.52
CA GLN A 130 -4.00 -18.01 -12.51
C GLN A 130 -2.86 -17.12 -12.01
N LEU A 131 -3.20 -15.99 -11.37
CA LEU A 131 -2.26 -15.02 -10.83
C LEU A 131 -2.24 -14.99 -9.30
N GLU A 132 -1.09 -14.65 -8.76
CA GLU A 132 -0.80 -14.45 -7.34
C GLU A 132 -1.38 -13.14 -6.81
N THR A 133 -1.91 -13.16 -5.59
CA THR A 133 -2.57 -11.99 -4.97
C THR A 133 -1.69 -11.14 -4.05
N PHE A 134 -0.62 -11.71 -3.48
CA PHE A 134 0.18 -11.11 -2.40
C PHE A 134 -0.66 -10.67 -1.19
N SER A 135 -1.74 -11.40 -0.90
CA SER A 135 -2.72 -11.08 0.15
C SER A 135 -2.18 -11.22 1.57
N GLU A 136 -1.00 -11.79 1.74
CA GLU A 136 -0.28 -11.86 3.01
C GLU A 136 0.50 -10.57 3.34
N ARG A 137 0.46 -9.56 2.48
CA ARG A 137 1.22 -8.30 2.61
C ARG A 137 0.30 -7.09 2.59
N MET A 138 0.72 -6.02 3.28
CA MET A 138 0.20 -4.69 2.97
C MET A 138 0.70 -4.27 1.59
N MET A 139 -0.15 -3.63 0.81
CA MET A 139 0.23 -3.11 -0.50
C MET A 139 0.79 -1.70 -0.37
N TYR A 140 1.88 -1.45 -1.08
CA TYR A 140 2.55 -0.16 -1.09
C TYR A 140 1.60 0.92 -1.67
N ARG A 141 1.47 2.09 -1.04
CA ARG A 141 2.19 2.62 0.13
C ARG A 141 1.27 2.86 1.33
N LEU A 142 1.88 3.18 2.48
CA LEU A 142 1.20 3.77 3.63
C LEU A 142 1.26 5.29 3.48
N ALA A 143 0.30 5.87 2.76
CA ALA A 143 0.30 7.31 2.48
C ALA A 143 -0.15 8.06 3.74
N TYR A 144 0.69 8.97 4.24
CA TYR A 144 0.41 9.81 5.40
C TYR A 144 0.09 11.24 4.94
N ARG A 145 -0.87 11.89 5.59
CA ARG A 145 -1.15 13.32 5.38
C ARG A 145 -1.52 14.02 6.69
N ASN A 146 -1.01 15.23 6.88
CA ASN A 146 -1.39 16.09 7.99
C ASN A 146 -2.38 17.18 7.51
N TYR A 147 -3.62 17.13 7.98
CA TYR A 147 -4.65 18.13 7.66
C TYR A 147 -4.67 19.30 8.65
N GLY A 148 -3.68 19.38 9.55
CA GLY A 148 -3.58 20.40 10.60
C GLY A 148 -4.48 20.12 11.81
N ILE A 149 -5.73 19.71 11.57
CA ILE A 149 -6.68 19.32 12.63
C ILE A 149 -6.59 17.84 13.02
N HIS A 150 -6.03 17.00 12.14
CA HIS A 150 -5.77 15.58 12.39
C HIS A 150 -4.72 15.07 11.39
N GLU A 151 -4.11 13.95 11.75
CA GLU A 151 -3.18 13.20 10.92
C GLU A 151 -3.87 11.94 10.40
N SER A 152 -3.60 11.59 9.15
CA SER A 152 -4.26 10.51 8.43
C SER A 152 -3.25 9.58 7.79
N LEU A 153 -3.52 8.28 7.81
CA LEU A 153 -2.80 7.30 7.01
C LEU A 153 -3.77 6.42 6.24
N VAL A 154 -3.52 6.20 4.95
CA VAL A 154 -4.27 5.21 4.16
C VAL A 154 -3.39 4.06 3.72
N VAL A 155 -3.97 2.86 3.78
CA VAL A 155 -3.29 1.62 3.41
C VAL A 155 -4.31 0.59 2.91
N ASN A 156 -3.86 -0.35 2.08
CA ASN A 156 -4.71 -1.38 1.52
C ASN A 156 -4.01 -2.75 1.43
N HIS A 157 -4.82 -3.80 1.24
CA HIS A 157 -4.36 -5.14 0.89
C HIS A 157 -5.49 -5.97 0.26
N SER A 158 -5.12 -7.09 -0.37
CA SER A 158 -6.06 -8.00 -1.02
C SER A 158 -6.67 -8.99 -0.03
N ILE A 159 -8.00 -9.11 0.01
CA ILE A 159 -8.71 -10.08 0.87
C ILE A 159 -9.72 -10.90 0.07
N ASN A 160 -10.14 -12.03 0.62
CA ASN A 160 -11.26 -12.80 0.10
C ASN A 160 -12.56 -11.96 0.21
N ALA A 161 -13.30 -11.85 -0.90
CA ALA A 161 -14.58 -11.16 -1.00
C ALA A 161 -15.69 -12.11 -1.48
N GLY A 162 -15.80 -13.28 -0.85
CA GLY A 162 -16.80 -14.30 -1.17
C GLY A 162 -16.33 -15.21 -2.30
N THR A 163 -16.78 -14.93 -3.52
CA THR A 163 -16.40 -15.68 -4.73
C THR A 163 -15.28 -15.03 -5.54
N SER A 164 -14.81 -13.85 -5.10
CA SER A 164 -13.76 -13.07 -5.74
C SER A 164 -12.71 -12.57 -4.74
N VAL A 165 -11.74 -11.80 -5.24
CA VAL A 165 -10.79 -11.06 -4.41
C VAL A 165 -11.15 -9.58 -4.45
N GLY A 166 -11.12 -8.94 -3.29
CA GLY A 166 -11.41 -7.51 -3.14
C GLY A 166 -10.25 -6.77 -2.49
N VAL A 167 -10.26 -5.45 -2.63
CA VAL A 167 -9.26 -4.58 -2.00
C VAL A 167 -9.82 -4.04 -0.69
N ARG A 168 -9.30 -4.52 0.44
CA ARG A 168 -9.58 -3.97 1.77
C ARG A 168 -8.70 -2.76 1.97
N TRP A 169 -9.31 -1.64 2.37
CA TRP A 169 -8.62 -0.38 2.62
C TRP A 169 -8.97 0.14 4.01
N TYR A 170 -8.07 0.94 4.55
CA TYR A 170 -8.17 1.57 5.86
C TYR A 170 -7.79 3.03 5.75
N GLU A 171 -8.56 3.90 6.39
CA GLU A 171 -8.08 5.21 6.84
C GLU A 171 -7.87 5.14 8.34
N LEU A 172 -6.63 5.36 8.74
CA LEU A 172 -6.16 5.40 10.10
C LEU A 172 -5.96 6.86 10.51
N ARG A 173 -6.25 7.18 11.77
CA ARG A 173 -5.93 8.48 12.37
C ARG A 173 -4.97 8.29 13.53
N LEU A 174 -4.10 9.26 13.75
CA LEU A 174 -3.24 9.26 14.93
C LEU A 174 -3.96 9.91 16.11
N VAL A 175 -4.15 9.16 17.20
CA VAL A 175 -4.71 9.63 18.48
C VAL A 175 -3.65 9.44 19.54
N GLY A 176 -3.12 10.55 20.08
CA GLY A 176 -1.96 10.49 20.98
C GLY A 176 -0.70 9.91 20.31
N GLY A 177 -0.62 9.98 18.98
CA GLY A 177 0.45 9.39 18.17
C GLY A 177 0.26 7.91 17.82
N ASP A 178 -0.81 7.25 18.30
CA ASP A 178 -1.11 5.86 17.97
C ASP A 178 -2.15 5.75 16.83
N PRO A 179 -1.93 4.89 15.83
CA PRO A 179 -2.88 4.71 14.74
C PRO A 179 -4.12 3.93 15.18
N VAL A 180 -5.29 4.52 14.94
CA VAL A 180 -6.60 3.90 15.16
C VAL A 180 -7.43 3.94 13.89
N VAL A 181 -8.32 2.97 13.68
CA VAL A 181 -9.23 2.96 12.53
C VAL A 181 -10.21 4.12 12.67
N HIS A 182 -10.25 4.99 11.65
CA HIS A 182 -11.32 5.98 11.48
C HIS A 182 -12.40 5.44 10.56
N GLN A 183 -12.01 4.83 9.45
CA GLN A 183 -12.90 4.08 8.57
C GLN A 183 -12.16 3.00 7.81
N GLN A 184 -12.91 2.04 7.29
CA GLN A 184 -12.39 0.94 6.49
C GLN A 184 -13.52 0.33 5.66
N GLY A 185 -13.16 -0.29 4.54
CA GLY A 185 -14.11 -0.95 3.65
C GLY A 185 -13.43 -1.98 2.76
N THR A 186 -14.24 -2.81 2.10
CA THR A 186 -13.75 -3.73 1.05
C THR A 186 -14.37 -3.32 -0.28
N TYR A 187 -13.54 -3.02 -1.27
CA TYR A 187 -14.02 -2.77 -2.62
C TYR A 187 -14.06 -4.06 -3.44
N ALA A 188 -15.26 -4.59 -3.63
CA ALA A 188 -15.57 -5.75 -4.47
C ALA A 188 -17.02 -5.64 -4.98
N PRO A 189 -17.31 -4.69 -5.90
CA PRO A 189 -18.68 -4.39 -6.33
C PRO A 189 -19.33 -5.50 -7.17
N ASP A 190 -18.56 -6.48 -7.65
CA ASP A 190 -19.03 -7.59 -8.49
C ASP A 190 -18.15 -8.85 -8.31
N GLY A 191 -18.41 -9.87 -9.12
CA GLY A 191 -17.66 -11.14 -9.11
C GLY A 191 -16.28 -11.11 -9.78
N THR A 192 -15.80 -9.96 -10.27
CA THR A 192 -14.45 -9.83 -10.82
C THR A 192 -13.42 -9.61 -9.71
N PHE A 193 -12.19 -10.09 -9.96
CA PHE A 193 -11.13 -10.10 -8.96
C PHE A 193 -10.38 -8.77 -9.00
N ARG A 194 -10.21 -8.12 -7.85
CA ARG A 194 -9.47 -6.87 -7.67
C ARG A 194 -8.35 -7.08 -6.66
N TRP A 195 -7.11 -6.85 -7.05
CA TRP A 195 -5.93 -7.09 -6.21
C TRP A 195 -4.77 -6.17 -6.60
N MET A 196 -3.67 -6.23 -5.84
CA MET A 196 -2.44 -5.48 -6.13
C MET A 196 -2.72 -3.96 -6.17
N GLY A 197 -3.40 -3.47 -5.12
CA GLY A 197 -3.92 -2.11 -5.06
C GLY A 197 -2.94 -1.08 -4.50
N SER A 198 -3.24 0.19 -4.72
CA SER A 198 -2.55 1.32 -4.08
C SER A 198 -3.55 2.43 -3.77
N VAL A 199 -3.33 3.15 -2.67
CA VAL A 199 -4.28 4.09 -2.09
C VAL A 199 -3.56 5.39 -1.69
N ALA A 200 -4.21 6.54 -1.90
CA ALA A 200 -3.69 7.86 -1.51
C ALA A 200 -4.84 8.82 -1.18
N GLN A 201 -4.54 9.92 -0.51
CA GLN A 201 -5.50 10.98 -0.17
C GLN A 201 -5.09 12.33 -0.74
N ASP A 202 -6.05 13.10 -1.20
CA ASP A 202 -5.82 14.48 -1.65
C ASP A 202 -5.98 15.50 -0.52
N ARG A 203 -5.67 16.77 -0.77
CA ARG A 203 -5.83 17.84 0.24
C ARG A 203 -7.26 18.06 0.73
N ALA A 204 -8.27 17.64 -0.04
CA ALA A 204 -9.66 17.80 0.33
C ALA A 204 -10.17 16.65 1.22
N GLY A 205 -9.36 15.63 1.48
CA GLY A 205 -9.74 14.46 2.26
C GLY A 205 -10.40 13.36 1.43
N ASN A 206 -10.38 13.47 0.10
CA ASN A 206 -10.85 12.41 -0.78
C ASN A 206 -9.82 11.28 -0.82
N ILE A 207 -10.27 10.06 -1.09
CA ILE A 207 -9.40 8.88 -1.14
C ILE A 207 -9.54 8.22 -2.51
N ALA A 208 -8.40 8.01 -3.19
CA ALA A 208 -8.33 7.28 -4.45
C ALA A 208 -7.80 5.86 -4.20
N LEU A 209 -8.40 4.86 -4.86
CA LEU A 209 -8.01 3.45 -4.74
C LEU A 209 -7.86 2.85 -6.14
N GLY A 210 -6.62 2.55 -6.53
CA GLY A 210 -6.30 1.86 -7.79
C GLY A 210 -5.99 0.38 -7.57
N TYR A 211 -6.25 -0.47 -8.55
CA TYR A 211 -5.94 -1.91 -8.50
C TYR A 211 -5.89 -2.56 -9.89
N SER A 212 -5.38 -3.80 -9.92
CA SER A 212 -5.55 -4.70 -11.05
C SER A 212 -6.95 -5.34 -10.99
N GLN A 213 -7.57 -5.58 -12.14
CA GLN A 213 -8.84 -6.30 -12.26
C GLN A 213 -8.76 -7.42 -13.30
N SER A 214 -9.31 -8.60 -13.01
CA SER A 214 -9.35 -9.73 -13.96
C SER A 214 -10.52 -10.68 -13.68
N SER A 215 -10.84 -11.53 -14.64
CA SER A 215 -11.83 -12.61 -14.51
C SER A 215 -11.46 -13.77 -15.45
N SER A 216 -12.22 -14.86 -15.45
CA SER A 216 -12.06 -15.94 -16.45
C SER A 216 -12.39 -15.51 -17.89
N THR A 217 -13.02 -14.36 -18.08
CA THR A 217 -13.46 -13.84 -19.38
C THR A 217 -12.79 -12.52 -19.76
N THR A 218 -12.01 -11.92 -18.86
CA THR A 218 -11.33 -10.64 -19.09
C THR A 218 -9.84 -10.76 -18.80
N HIS A 219 -9.03 -10.02 -19.55
CA HIS A 219 -7.60 -9.94 -19.32
C HIS A 219 -7.28 -8.99 -18.16
N PRO A 220 -6.16 -9.21 -17.43
CA PRO A 220 -5.70 -8.31 -16.40
C PRO A 220 -5.63 -6.86 -16.87
N SER A 221 -6.45 -6.03 -16.24
CA SER A 221 -6.70 -4.63 -16.57
C SER A 221 -6.39 -3.74 -15.38
N ILE A 222 -6.27 -2.43 -15.59
CA ILE A 222 -6.03 -1.46 -14.51
C ILE A 222 -7.27 -0.58 -14.36
N ARG A 223 -7.74 -0.46 -13.13
CA ARG A 223 -8.91 0.36 -12.76
C ARG A 223 -8.62 1.16 -11.50
N PHE A 224 -9.42 2.20 -11.28
CA PHE A 224 -9.48 2.89 -10.00
C PHE A 224 -10.92 3.27 -9.64
N THR A 225 -11.13 3.50 -8.35
CA THR A 225 -12.34 4.07 -7.75
C THR A 225 -11.90 5.14 -6.74
N GLY A 226 -12.84 5.74 -6.03
CA GLY A 226 -12.55 6.64 -4.94
C GLY A 226 -13.77 6.95 -4.09
N ARG A 227 -13.54 7.84 -3.13
CA ARG A 227 -14.56 8.44 -2.28
C ARG A 227 -14.22 9.89 -1.99
N LEU A 228 -15.26 10.70 -1.85
CA LEU A 228 -15.17 12.07 -1.38
C LEU A 228 -15.10 12.11 0.16
N ALA A 229 -14.56 13.20 0.70
CA ALA A 229 -14.42 13.39 2.14
C ALA A 229 -15.75 13.29 2.91
N ASN A 230 -16.85 13.73 2.29
CA ASN A 230 -18.20 13.77 2.87
C ASN A 230 -19.06 12.54 2.54
N ASP A 231 -18.52 11.55 1.85
CA ASP A 231 -19.23 10.30 1.60
C ASP A 231 -19.49 9.52 2.90
N PRO A 232 -20.48 8.61 2.91
CA PRO A 232 -20.62 7.62 3.97
C PRO A 232 -19.28 6.94 4.30
N LEU A 233 -19.04 6.72 5.59
CA LEU A 233 -17.80 6.10 6.05
C LEU A 233 -17.74 4.63 5.62
N GLY A 234 -16.56 4.19 5.21
CA GLY A 234 -16.31 2.80 4.82
C GLY A 234 -16.76 2.44 3.40
N GLU A 235 -17.22 3.41 2.61
CA GLU A 235 -17.67 3.21 1.24
C GLU A 235 -16.79 3.93 0.23
N MET A 236 -16.50 3.26 -0.90
CA MET A 236 -15.98 3.89 -2.13
C MET A 236 -17.15 4.15 -3.05
N THR A 237 -17.63 5.40 -3.08
CA THR A 237 -18.90 5.75 -3.74
C THR A 237 -18.72 6.07 -5.23
N LEU A 238 -17.51 6.43 -5.66
CA LEU A 238 -17.25 6.76 -7.05
C LEU A 238 -17.21 5.48 -7.88
N GLY A 239 -17.85 5.50 -9.04
CA GLY A 239 -17.83 4.38 -9.98
C GLY A 239 -16.41 4.02 -10.42
N GLU A 240 -16.25 2.78 -10.88
CA GLU A 240 -14.99 2.29 -11.42
C GLU A 240 -14.63 2.97 -12.74
N THR A 241 -13.42 3.52 -12.80
CA THR A 241 -12.84 4.08 -14.03
C THR A 241 -11.78 3.13 -14.58
N ILE A 242 -11.84 2.86 -15.88
CA ILE A 242 -10.84 2.06 -16.59
C ILE A 242 -9.65 2.94 -16.92
N VAL A 243 -8.46 2.54 -16.46
CA VAL A 243 -7.19 3.15 -16.88
C VAL A 243 -6.72 2.51 -18.19
N ILE A 244 -6.78 1.18 -18.25
CA ILE A 244 -6.52 0.41 -19.45
C ILE A 244 -7.18 -0.97 -19.33
N THR A 245 -7.73 -1.45 -20.45
CA THR A 245 -8.13 -2.85 -20.61
C THR A 245 -6.92 -3.64 -21.12
N GLY A 246 -6.54 -4.71 -20.41
CA GLY A 246 -5.46 -5.59 -20.83
C GLY A 246 -5.75 -6.22 -22.19
N GLY A 247 -4.72 -6.35 -23.03
CA GLY A 247 -4.83 -6.99 -24.34
C GLY A 247 -4.45 -8.47 -24.34
N GLY A 248 -3.95 -9.00 -23.21
CA GLY A 248 -3.65 -10.42 -23.06
C GLY A 248 -3.43 -10.86 -21.63
N SER A 249 -3.06 -12.13 -21.46
CA SER A 249 -2.87 -12.83 -20.19
C SER A 249 -1.43 -13.26 -20.00
N GLN A 250 -1.00 -13.32 -18.74
CA GLN A 250 0.32 -13.88 -18.42
C GLN A 250 0.28 -15.40 -18.54
N ILE A 251 1.26 -15.95 -19.24
CA ILE A 251 1.44 -17.40 -19.45
C ILE A 251 2.77 -17.84 -18.82
N GLY A 252 2.83 -19.10 -18.37
CA GLY A 252 4.05 -19.73 -17.87
C GLY A 252 4.52 -19.26 -16.48
N SER A 253 3.79 -18.35 -15.84
CA SER A 253 4.06 -17.88 -14.49
C SER A 253 2.79 -17.31 -13.83
N ALA A 254 2.64 -17.55 -12.53
CA ALA A 254 1.59 -16.94 -11.72
C ALA A 254 1.99 -15.57 -11.12
N ARG A 255 3.27 -15.19 -11.22
CA ARG A 255 3.82 -13.98 -10.59
C ARG A 255 3.20 -12.72 -11.20
N TRP A 256 2.42 -11.96 -10.45
CA TRP A 256 1.83 -10.70 -10.92
C TRP A 256 2.25 -9.53 -10.05
N GLY A 257 3.28 -8.79 -10.46
CA GLY A 257 3.74 -7.56 -9.81
C GLY A 257 4.17 -7.70 -8.35
N ASP A 258 5.02 -6.80 -7.87
CA ASP A 258 5.35 -6.76 -6.44
C ASP A 258 4.54 -5.66 -5.76
N TYR A 259 4.43 -4.52 -6.42
CA TYR A 259 3.76 -3.33 -5.91
C TYR A 259 3.22 -2.46 -7.06
N THR A 260 2.21 -1.65 -6.75
CA THR A 260 1.73 -0.55 -7.58
C THR A 260 1.77 0.73 -6.76
N SER A 261 1.65 1.90 -7.39
CA SER A 261 1.82 3.16 -6.67
C SER A 261 0.78 4.19 -7.09
N MET A 262 0.01 4.65 -6.11
CA MET A 262 -0.82 5.84 -6.14
C MET A 262 -0.11 6.94 -5.33
N ALA A 263 0.20 8.06 -5.97
CA ALA A 263 0.83 9.21 -5.34
C ALA A 263 0.08 10.49 -5.70
N VAL A 264 -0.06 11.39 -4.72
CA VAL A 264 -0.59 12.73 -4.99
C VAL A 264 0.52 13.62 -5.55
N ASP A 265 0.16 14.49 -6.48
CA ASP A 265 1.03 15.49 -7.08
C ASP A 265 1.29 16.59 -6.04
N PRO A 266 2.55 16.82 -5.61
CA PRO A 266 2.85 17.80 -4.57
C PRO A 266 2.65 19.26 -5.03
N ASP A 267 2.49 19.52 -6.33
CA ASP A 267 2.31 20.87 -6.86
C ASP A 267 0.92 21.43 -6.53
N ASP A 268 -0.13 20.59 -6.58
CA ASP A 268 -1.51 20.99 -6.33
C ASP A 268 -2.21 20.22 -5.19
N ASP A 269 -1.56 19.16 -4.68
CA ASP A 269 -2.09 18.24 -3.67
C ASP A 269 -3.44 17.60 -4.04
N CYS A 270 -3.78 17.57 -5.33
CA CYS A 270 -5.07 17.12 -5.85
C CYS A 270 -4.95 16.09 -6.96
N LYS A 271 -4.06 16.30 -7.93
CA LYS A 271 -3.83 15.34 -9.01
C LYS A 271 -3.19 14.10 -8.43
N MET A 272 -3.66 12.95 -8.84
CA MET A 272 -3.15 11.65 -8.48
C MET A 272 -2.44 11.06 -9.69
N TRP A 273 -1.31 10.40 -9.44
CA TRP A 273 -0.56 9.61 -10.40
C TRP A 273 -0.65 8.14 -10.00
N TYR A 274 -1.18 7.31 -10.88
CA TYR A 274 -1.30 5.87 -10.66
C TYR A 274 -0.44 5.09 -11.65
N THR A 275 0.42 4.22 -11.11
CA THR A 275 1.31 3.35 -11.88
C THR A 275 1.03 1.89 -11.54
N ASN A 276 0.72 1.07 -12.56
CA ASN A 276 0.48 -0.37 -12.43
C ASN A 276 0.91 -1.11 -13.71
N GLN A 277 1.13 -2.42 -13.61
CA GLN A 277 1.41 -3.31 -14.73
C GLN A 277 0.13 -3.79 -15.43
N TYR A 278 0.25 -4.07 -16.73
CA TYR A 278 -0.74 -4.78 -17.53
C TYR A 278 -0.04 -5.66 -18.57
N ILE A 279 -0.80 -6.54 -19.24
CA ILE A 279 -0.30 -7.38 -20.34
C ILE A 279 -0.94 -6.90 -21.64
N PRO A 280 -0.16 -6.49 -22.66
CA PRO A 280 -0.71 -6.00 -23.93
C PRO A 280 -1.12 -7.12 -24.90
N ALA A 281 -0.52 -8.31 -24.77
CA ALA A 281 -0.82 -9.51 -25.55
C ALA A 281 -0.30 -10.74 -24.79
N ASP A 282 -0.93 -11.90 -25.00
CA ASP A 282 -0.58 -13.15 -24.32
C ASP A 282 0.92 -13.43 -24.39
N GLY A 283 1.54 -13.75 -23.25
CA GLY A 283 2.98 -14.00 -23.23
C GLY A 283 3.57 -14.31 -21.87
N VAL A 284 4.83 -14.77 -21.90
CA VAL A 284 5.63 -15.05 -20.71
C VAL A 284 6.37 -13.78 -20.31
N ALA A 285 6.08 -13.26 -19.12
CA ALA A 285 6.70 -12.04 -18.58
C ALA A 285 6.63 -10.82 -19.54
N ASN A 286 5.60 -10.76 -20.40
CA ASN A 286 5.37 -9.69 -21.38
C ASN A 286 4.63 -8.48 -20.76
N TRP A 287 4.92 -8.14 -19.50
CA TRP A 287 4.23 -7.06 -18.81
C TRP A 287 4.76 -5.70 -19.25
N HIS A 288 3.86 -4.71 -19.25
CA HIS A 288 4.16 -3.30 -19.50
C HIS A 288 3.62 -2.47 -18.35
N THR A 289 4.21 -1.29 -18.14
CA THR A 289 3.72 -0.32 -17.16
C THR A 289 2.79 0.69 -17.82
N ARG A 290 1.67 0.97 -17.16
CA ARG A 290 0.78 2.10 -17.50
C ARG A 290 0.83 3.12 -16.38
N ILE A 291 0.97 4.38 -16.76
CA ILE A 291 0.88 5.53 -15.87
C ILE A 291 -0.37 6.31 -16.28
N ALA A 292 -1.19 6.68 -15.31
CA ALA A 292 -2.36 7.52 -15.50
C ALA A 292 -2.38 8.64 -14.47
N SER A 293 -2.99 9.77 -14.84
CA SER A 293 -3.29 10.84 -13.91
C SER A 293 -4.76 11.21 -13.92
N PHE A 294 -5.26 11.62 -12.77
CA PHE A 294 -6.65 12.05 -12.58
C PHE A 294 -6.75 12.94 -11.34
N THR A 295 -7.85 13.66 -11.22
CA THR A 295 -8.17 14.44 -10.02
C THR A 295 -9.57 14.03 -9.57
N LEU A 296 -9.74 13.77 -8.27
CA LEU A 296 -11.07 13.49 -7.73
C LEU A 296 -11.92 14.76 -7.72
N PRO A 297 -13.26 14.65 -7.85
CA PRO A 297 -14.14 15.80 -7.70
C PRO A 297 -13.86 16.55 -6.39
N THR A 298 -14.26 17.82 -6.33
CA THR A 298 -14.16 18.72 -5.17
C THR A 298 -12.76 19.11 -4.68
N CYS A 299 -11.67 18.47 -5.14
CA CYS A 299 -10.33 18.85 -4.66
C CYS A 299 -9.87 20.24 -5.16
N LEU A 300 -10.15 20.54 -6.42
CA LEU A 300 -9.80 21.81 -7.06
C LEU A 300 -10.91 22.87 -6.95
N SER A 301 -12.09 22.53 -6.44
CA SER A 301 -13.09 23.55 -6.14
C SER A 301 -12.61 24.36 -4.94
N SER A 302 -12.27 25.62 -5.19
CA SER A 302 -11.86 26.61 -4.19
C SER A 302 -12.85 26.62 -3.02
N SER A 303 -12.32 26.45 -1.81
CA SER A 303 -12.96 26.97 -0.60
C SER A 303 -12.89 28.49 -0.60
#